data_AF-A0A914SXJ9-F1
#
_entry.id   AF-A0A914SXJ9-F1
#
_cell.length_a   1.000
_cell.length_b   1.000
_cell.length_c   1.000
_cell.angle_alpha   90.00
_cell.angle_beta   90.00
_cell.angle_gamma   90.00
#
_symmetry.space_group_name_H-M   'P 1'
#
loop_
_entity.id
_entity.type
_entity.pdbx_description
1 polymer ?
#
loop_
_entity_poly.entity_id
_entity_poly.type
_entity_poly.pdbx_seq_one_letter_code
_entity_poly.pdbx_strand_id
1 'polypeptide(L)'
;MKRFYFCLLFFILISKGYTENVYCTYYRQTNEITCGTITCPTHIPPDHDLKEDGLDTKLPLGWYRIGTMQIRHDTSWFNLYRRKAQGSGYWDFYTNIPERNCVGGFGLHSGENIPGSVTVKDKRCFDRLVNQIERKTTMEKFDVHQCRKCIFNSCWLGTRVLPDQRQYLTNLRSY
;
A
#
# COMPACT_ATOMS: atom_id res chain seq x y z
N MET A 1 21.75 -1.44 50.39
CA MET A 1 21.53 -2.18 49.11
C MET A 1 20.06 -2.25 48.65
N LYS A 2 19.19 -1.27 48.98
CA LYS A 2 17.77 -1.27 48.51
C LYS A 2 17.44 -0.17 47.49
N ARG A 3 18.34 0.81 47.30
CA ARG A 3 18.14 1.94 46.36
C ARG A 3 18.58 1.65 44.91
N PHE A 4 19.44 0.65 44.69
CA PHE A 4 19.94 0.31 43.35
C PHE A 4 18.93 -0.50 42.51
N TYR A 5 18.06 -1.29 43.14
CA TYR A 5 17.08 -2.10 42.43
C TYR A 5 15.92 -1.30 41.82
N PHE A 6 15.63 -0.10 42.36
CA PHE A 6 14.52 0.73 41.90
C PHE A 6 14.83 1.44 40.57
N CYS A 7 16.09 1.77 40.30
CA CYS A 7 16.49 2.36 39.01
C CYS A 7 16.50 1.35 37.86
N LEU A 8 16.80 0.07 38.13
CA LEU A 8 16.84 -0.96 37.08
C LEU A 8 15.43 -1.33 36.58
N LEU A 9 14.43 -1.33 37.46
CA LEU A 9 13.03 -1.57 37.09
C LEU A 9 12.43 -0.44 36.24
N PHE A 10 12.90 0.80 36.41
CA PHE A 10 12.47 1.93 35.59
C PHE A 10 13.08 1.91 34.18
N PHE A 11 14.29 1.38 34.01
CA PHE A 11 14.91 1.23 32.69
C PHE A 11 14.29 0.11 31.84
N ILE A 12 13.79 -0.96 32.46
CA ILE A 12 13.16 -2.08 31.74
C ILE A 12 11.77 -1.69 31.20
N LEU A 13 11.04 -0.83 31.91
CA LEU A 13 9.72 -0.32 31.51
C LEU A 13 9.75 0.77 30.44
N ILE A 14 10.93 1.32 30.11
CA ILE A 14 11.13 2.29 29.02
C ILE A 14 11.84 1.62 27.83
N SER A 15 11.65 0.31 27.64
CA SER A 15 11.65 -0.22 26.28
C SER A 15 10.35 0.23 25.61
N LYS A 16 10.27 1.54 25.30
CA LYS A 16 9.37 2.03 24.26
C LYS A 16 9.61 1.12 23.07
N GLY A 17 8.68 0.21 22.82
CA GLY A 17 8.73 -0.65 21.65
C GLY A 17 8.86 0.27 20.45
N TYR A 18 10.05 0.34 19.89
CA TYR A 18 10.26 1.01 18.62
C TYR A 18 9.40 0.23 17.64
N THR A 19 8.25 0.80 17.28
CA THR A 19 7.45 0.34 16.15
C THR A 19 8.31 0.57 14.92
N GLU A 20 9.07 -0.45 14.52
CA GLU A 20 9.73 -0.45 13.22
C GLU A 20 8.63 -0.48 12.16
N ASN A 21 8.65 0.51 11.26
CA ASN A 21 7.72 0.59 10.15
C ASN A 21 7.80 -0.71 9.33
N VAL A 22 6.63 -1.31 9.04
CA VAL A 22 6.57 -2.52 8.22
C VAL A 22 6.52 -2.13 6.75
N TYR A 23 7.55 -2.55 6.02
CA TYR A 23 7.60 -2.45 4.57
C TYR A 23 7.05 -3.71 3.93
N CYS A 24 6.31 -3.53 2.84
CA CYS A 24 5.85 -4.61 1.98
C CYS A 24 6.59 -4.59 0.64
N THR A 25 7.10 -5.73 0.20
CA THR A 25 7.72 -5.92 -1.12
C THR A 25 6.91 -6.94 -1.92
N TYR A 26 6.45 -6.55 -3.11
CA TYR A 26 5.79 -7.45 -4.05
C TYR A 26 6.78 -7.94 -5.11
N TYR A 27 7.12 -9.23 -5.05
CA TYR A 27 8.01 -9.92 -5.97
C TYR A 27 7.23 -10.43 -7.17
N ARG A 28 7.17 -9.60 -8.22
CA ARG A 28 6.41 -9.90 -9.44
C ARG A 28 6.82 -11.18 -10.17
N GLN A 29 8.07 -11.61 -10.02
CA GLN A 29 8.61 -12.80 -10.70
C GLN A 29 8.16 -14.09 -9.99
N THR A 30 8.21 -14.12 -8.66
CA THR A 30 7.80 -15.28 -7.85
C THR A 30 6.31 -15.25 -7.50
N ASN A 31 5.62 -14.12 -7.76
CA ASN A 31 4.23 -13.87 -7.39
C ASN A 31 4.03 -13.97 -5.88
N GLU A 32 4.86 -13.27 -5.12
CA GLU A 32 4.80 -13.27 -3.65
C GLU A 32 4.83 -11.85 -3.12
N ILE A 33 4.19 -11.62 -1.98
CA ILE A 33 4.31 -10.38 -1.23
C ILE A 33 4.84 -10.67 0.17
N THR A 34 5.84 -9.89 0.58
CA THR A 34 6.41 -9.97 1.93
C THR A 34 6.17 -8.66 2.66
N CYS A 35 5.51 -8.70 3.81
CA CYS A 35 5.39 -7.56 4.73
C CYS A 35 6.05 -7.90 6.06
N GLY A 36 7.14 -7.22 6.41
CA GLY A 36 7.93 -7.55 7.60
C GLY A 36 8.47 -8.98 7.50
N THR A 37 8.05 -9.87 8.39
CA THR A 37 8.48 -11.29 8.42
C THR A 37 7.50 -12.27 7.77
N ILE A 38 6.40 -11.77 7.20
CA ILE A 38 5.35 -12.59 6.62
C ILE A 38 5.43 -12.52 5.11
N THR A 39 5.58 -13.68 4.47
CA THR A 39 5.53 -13.83 3.01
C THR A 39 4.30 -14.65 2.62
N CYS A 40 3.55 -14.16 1.63
CA CYS A 40 2.35 -14.83 1.12
C CYS A 40 2.40 -14.97 -0.40
N PRO A 41 1.93 -16.11 -0.93
CA PRO A 41 1.76 -16.27 -2.37
C PRO A 41 0.57 -15.46 -2.88
N THR A 42 0.69 -14.96 -4.09
CA THR A 42 -0.31 -14.11 -4.77
C THR A 42 -0.78 -14.77 -6.05
N HIS A 43 -2.00 -14.48 -6.46
CA HIS A 43 -2.51 -14.90 -7.76
C HIS A 43 -1.80 -14.17 -8.90
N ILE A 44 -1.68 -14.84 -10.04
CA ILE A 44 -1.34 -14.19 -11.30
C ILE A 44 -2.66 -13.63 -11.85
N PRO A 45 -2.81 -12.30 -12.02
CA PRO A 45 -4.04 -11.71 -12.55
C PRO A 45 -4.44 -12.34 -13.89
N PRO A 46 -5.75 -12.49 -14.16
CA PRO A 46 -6.21 -13.06 -15.42
C PRO A 46 -5.75 -12.18 -16.59
N ASP A 47 -5.20 -12.83 -17.62
CA ASP A 47 -4.58 -12.19 -18.79
C ASP A 47 -5.59 -11.83 -19.90
N HIS A 48 -6.89 -11.79 -19.59
CA HIS A 48 -7.94 -11.62 -20.59
C HIS A 48 -7.71 -10.39 -21.47
N ASP A 49 -7.49 -10.62 -22.77
CA ASP A 49 -7.36 -9.71 -23.91
C ASP A 49 -6.31 -8.57 -23.82
N LEU A 50 -5.65 -8.37 -22.68
CA LEU A 50 -4.75 -7.23 -22.43
C LEU A 50 -3.34 -7.35 -23.05
N LYS A 51 -3.01 -8.52 -23.61
CA LYS A 51 -1.77 -8.68 -24.41
C LYS A 51 -1.82 -7.90 -25.71
N GLU A 52 -3.01 -7.73 -26.31
CA GLU A 52 -3.16 -6.96 -27.55
C GLU A 52 -2.93 -5.45 -27.33
N ASP A 53 -3.32 -4.94 -26.15
CA ASP A 53 -3.13 -3.53 -25.78
C ASP A 53 -1.76 -3.24 -25.12
N GLY A 54 -0.91 -4.26 -24.97
CA GLY A 54 0.41 -4.14 -24.32
C GLY A 54 0.32 -3.73 -22.84
N LEU A 55 -0.82 -3.97 -22.19
CA LEU A 55 -1.05 -3.57 -20.81
C LEU A 55 -0.67 -4.70 -19.84
N ASP A 56 0.16 -4.33 -18.87
CA ASP A 56 0.59 -5.23 -17.81
C ASP A 56 -0.50 -5.41 -16.76
N THR A 57 -0.97 -6.65 -16.59
CA THR A 57 -2.07 -7.01 -15.67
C THR A 57 -1.65 -7.04 -14.21
N LYS A 58 -0.34 -7.05 -13.91
CA LYS A 58 0.17 -7.00 -12.54
C LYS A 58 0.18 -5.58 -12.00
N LEU A 59 0.23 -5.45 -10.68
CA LEU A 59 0.49 -4.16 -10.03
C LEU A 59 1.71 -3.46 -10.70
N PRO A 60 1.54 -2.23 -11.21
CA PRO A 60 2.63 -1.55 -11.90
C PRO A 60 3.85 -1.31 -11.00
N LEU A 61 5.06 -1.44 -11.55
CA LEU A 61 6.29 -1.21 -10.80
C LEU A 61 6.35 0.21 -10.23
N GLY A 62 6.66 0.35 -8.93
CA GLY A 62 6.92 1.62 -8.26
C GLY A 62 6.62 1.60 -6.76
N TRP A 63 6.70 2.78 -6.14
CA TRP A 63 6.42 2.95 -4.72
C TRP A 63 4.95 3.27 -4.47
N TYR A 64 4.40 2.69 -3.40
CA TYR A 64 3.02 2.87 -2.99
C TYR A 64 2.94 3.20 -1.49
N ARG A 65 1.98 4.02 -1.08
CA ARG A 65 1.50 4.02 0.31
C ARG A 65 0.36 3.02 0.46
N ILE A 66 0.33 2.34 1.59
CA ILE A 66 -0.75 1.41 1.92
C ILE A 66 -1.78 2.20 2.72
N GLY A 67 -3.03 2.14 2.27
CA GLY A 67 -4.14 2.80 2.95
C GLY A 67 -4.47 2.16 4.29
N THR A 68 -5.43 2.72 5.01
CA THR A 68 -6.10 2.00 6.09
C THR A 68 -6.88 0.82 5.53
N MET A 69 -7.09 -0.20 6.36
CA MET A 69 -7.93 -1.33 5.99
C MET A 69 -9.37 -0.86 5.79
N GLN A 70 -9.96 -1.32 4.69
CA GLN A 70 -11.36 -1.11 4.34
C GLN A 70 -12.00 -2.48 4.13
N ILE A 71 -13.32 -2.56 4.26
CA ILE A 71 -14.08 -3.75 3.87
C ILE A 71 -14.74 -3.44 2.53
N ARG A 72 -14.43 -4.23 1.50
CA ARG A 72 -15.00 -4.09 0.16
C ARG A 72 -15.45 -5.46 -0.34
N HIS A 73 -16.74 -5.58 -0.69
CA HIS A 73 -17.35 -6.84 -1.15
C HIS A 73 -17.02 -8.03 -0.22
N ASP A 74 -17.20 -7.83 1.09
CA ASP A 74 -16.92 -8.81 2.16
C ASP A 74 -15.46 -9.28 2.27
N THR A 75 -14.53 -8.60 1.58
CA THR A 75 -13.10 -8.84 1.67
C THR A 75 -12.37 -7.63 2.26
N SER A 76 -11.40 -7.91 3.13
CA SER A 76 -10.49 -6.88 3.64
C SER A 76 -9.60 -6.36 2.51
N TRP A 77 -9.51 -5.04 2.40
CA TRP A 77 -8.90 -4.33 1.29
C TRP A 77 -8.04 -3.17 1.78
N PHE A 78 -6.82 -3.06 1.24
CA PHE A 78 -5.99 -1.88 1.39
C PHE A 78 -5.89 -1.13 0.06
N ASN A 79 -6.24 0.15 0.05
CA ASN A 79 -5.98 1.02 -1.10
C ASN A 79 -4.46 1.22 -1.26
N LEU A 80 -3.95 1.11 -2.49
CA LEU A 80 -2.55 1.37 -2.81
C LEU A 80 -2.42 2.71 -3.54
N TYR A 81 -1.87 3.69 -2.85
CA TYR A 81 -1.67 5.04 -3.39
C TYR A 81 -0.34 5.10 -4.11
N ARG A 82 -0.39 5.25 -5.43
CA ARG A 82 0.79 5.25 -6.28
C ARG A 82 1.59 6.53 -6.11
N ARG A 83 2.90 6.44 -5.85
CA ARG A 83 3.80 7.60 -5.94
C ARG A 83 3.81 8.13 -7.37
N LYS A 84 3.70 9.45 -7.52
CA LYS A 84 3.81 10.12 -8.82
C LYS A 84 5.16 9.83 -9.47
N ALA A 85 5.15 9.65 -10.79
CA ALA A 85 6.37 9.46 -11.56
C ALA A 85 7.25 10.73 -11.59
N GLN A 86 6.62 11.90 -11.55
CA GLN A 86 7.29 13.20 -11.54
C GLN A 86 6.85 14.03 -10.33
N GLY A 87 7.81 14.72 -9.72
CA GLY A 87 7.61 15.54 -8.53
C GLY A 87 7.44 14.73 -7.23
N SER A 88 6.85 15.37 -6.23
CA SER A 88 6.48 14.75 -4.95
C SER A 88 5.00 14.37 -4.90
N GLY A 89 4.64 13.55 -3.90
CA GLY A 89 3.26 13.17 -3.62
C GLY A 89 2.82 11.86 -4.27
N TYR A 90 1.56 11.53 -4.01
CA TYR A 90 0.92 10.28 -4.41
C TYR A 90 -0.39 10.58 -5.13
N TRP A 91 -0.82 9.70 -6.03
CA TRP A 91 -2.14 9.76 -6.64
C TRP A 91 -3.20 9.24 -5.68
N ASP A 92 -4.35 9.90 -5.69
CA ASP A 92 -5.54 9.44 -5.00
C ASP A 92 -6.03 8.10 -5.55
N PHE A 93 -6.51 7.21 -4.69
CA PHE A 93 -6.97 5.88 -5.09
C PHE A 93 -8.11 5.93 -6.13
N TYR A 94 -9.02 6.91 -6.06
CA TYR A 94 -10.16 7.02 -6.99
C TYR A 94 -9.83 7.83 -8.25
N THR A 95 -8.55 8.11 -8.51
CA THR A 95 -8.15 8.83 -9.71
C THR A 95 -7.54 7.88 -10.75
N ASN A 96 -7.84 8.15 -12.01
CA ASN A 96 -7.16 7.53 -13.13
C ASN A 96 -5.76 8.16 -13.28
N ILE A 97 -4.73 7.32 -13.35
CA ILE A 97 -3.34 7.77 -13.26
C ILE A 97 -2.76 7.96 -14.67
N PRO A 98 -2.32 9.17 -15.06
CA PRO A 98 -1.84 9.45 -16.40
C PRO A 98 -0.62 8.61 -16.79
N GLU A 99 0.38 8.47 -15.91
CA GLU A 99 1.55 7.62 -16.16
C GLU A 99 1.27 6.10 -16.17
N ARG A 100 0.01 5.69 -16.05
CA ARG A 100 -0.43 4.28 -16.08
C ARG A 100 -1.61 4.08 -17.02
N ASN A 101 -1.54 4.69 -18.19
CA ASN A 101 -2.57 4.57 -19.22
C ASN A 101 -3.98 4.90 -18.72
N CYS A 102 -4.06 5.89 -17.81
CA CYS A 102 -5.29 6.28 -17.14
C CYS A 102 -5.97 5.14 -16.35
N VAL A 103 -5.21 4.17 -15.85
CA VAL A 103 -5.67 3.13 -14.93
C VAL A 103 -5.32 3.51 -13.48
N GLY A 104 -6.27 3.33 -12.57
CA GLY A 104 -6.11 3.60 -11.14
C GLY A 104 -6.79 2.53 -10.28
N GLY A 105 -7.06 2.83 -9.00
CA GLY A 105 -7.83 1.93 -8.13
C GLY A 105 -7.10 0.66 -7.69
N PHE A 106 -5.78 0.71 -7.54
CA PHE A 106 -4.96 -0.46 -7.17
C PHE A 106 -5.11 -0.84 -5.70
N GLY A 107 -5.16 -2.15 -5.41
CA GLY A 107 -5.33 -2.65 -4.05
C GLY A 107 -4.40 -3.79 -3.64
N LEU A 108 -4.37 -4.04 -2.34
CA LEU A 108 -3.85 -5.25 -1.71
C LEU A 108 -4.98 -5.91 -0.93
N HIS A 109 -5.32 -7.15 -1.27
CA HIS A 109 -6.47 -7.84 -0.70
C HIS A 109 -6.33 -9.37 -0.84
N SER A 110 -7.30 -10.08 -0.28
CA SER A 110 -7.57 -11.49 -0.61
C SER A 110 -8.93 -11.61 -1.30
N GLY A 111 -9.19 -12.70 -2.02
CA GLY A 111 -10.46 -12.94 -2.70
C GLY A 111 -10.34 -12.98 -4.23
N GLU A 112 -11.27 -12.31 -4.92
CA GLU A 112 -11.32 -12.27 -6.39
C GLU A 112 -10.00 -11.72 -6.98
N ASN A 113 -9.53 -12.31 -8.07
CA ASN A 113 -8.25 -11.95 -8.67
C ASN A 113 -8.38 -10.75 -9.61
N ILE A 114 -8.00 -9.56 -9.15
CA ILE A 114 -8.24 -8.30 -9.85
C ILE A 114 -6.96 -7.78 -10.57
N PRO A 115 -7.03 -7.43 -11.86
CA PRO A 115 -5.93 -6.79 -12.58
C PRO A 115 -5.46 -5.47 -11.94
N GLY A 116 -4.15 -5.22 -12.01
CA GLY A 116 -3.51 -4.05 -11.43
C GLY A 116 -3.38 -4.09 -9.90
N SER A 117 -3.87 -5.14 -9.23
CA SER A 117 -3.85 -5.28 -7.78
C SER A 117 -3.02 -6.49 -7.33
N VAL A 118 -2.73 -6.56 -6.03
CA VAL A 118 -2.08 -7.72 -5.40
C VAL A 118 -3.14 -8.54 -4.69
N THR A 119 -3.46 -9.69 -5.26
CA THR A 119 -4.44 -10.63 -4.70
C THR A 119 -3.71 -11.78 -4.00
N VAL A 120 -3.79 -11.84 -2.67
CA VAL A 120 -3.21 -12.93 -1.87
C VAL A 120 -4.08 -14.18 -1.96
N LYS A 121 -3.48 -15.34 -2.22
CA LYS A 121 -4.19 -16.61 -2.45
C LYS A 121 -4.92 -17.14 -1.21
N ASP A 122 -4.24 -17.10 -0.07
CA ASP A 122 -4.74 -17.66 1.19
C ASP A 122 -5.17 -16.54 2.13
N LYS A 123 -6.46 -16.53 2.50
CA LYS A 123 -7.01 -15.57 3.45
C LYS A 123 -6.27 -15.61 4.79
N ARG A 124 -5.87 -16.78 5.29
CA ARG A 124 -5.17 -16.90 6.57
C ARG A 124 -3.78 -16.24 6.50
N CYS A 125 -3.10 -16.37 5.37
CA CYS A 125 -1.86 -15.65 5.12
C CYS A 125 -2.10 -14.12 5.04
N PHE A 126 -3.15 -13.70 4.34
CA PHE A 126 -3.53 -12.29 4.25
C PHE A 126 -3.82 -11.67 5.62
N ASP A 127 -4.57 -12.37 6.49
CA ASP A 127 -4.85 -11.92 7.86
C ASP A 127 -3.54 -11.73 8.67
N ARG A 128 -2.50 -12.52 8.41
CA ARG A 128 -1.16 -12.32 9.01
C ARG A 128 -0.46 -11.07 8.47
N LEU A 129 -0.60 -10.77 7.18
CA LEU A 129 -0.09 -9.51 6.59
C LEU A 129 -0.80 -8.30 7.20
N VAL A 130 -2.13 -8.34 7.30
CA VAL A 130 -2.94 -7.29 7.95
C VAL A 130 -2.41 -7.02 9.36
N ASN A 131 -2.17 -8.07 10.16
CA ASN A 131 -1.62 -7.91 11.50
C ASN A 131 -0.22 -7.26 11.52
N GLN A 132 0.66 -7.55 10.54
CA GLN A 132 1.95 -6.85 10.43
C GLN A 132 1.75 -5.38 10.08
N ILE A 133 0.87 -5.09 9.10
CA ILE A 133 0.64 -3.77 8.56
C ILE A 133 -0.03 -2.86 9.61
N GLU A 134 -1.13 -3.29 10.23
CA GLU A 134 -1.92 -2.44 11.13
C GLU A 134 -1.30 -2.29 12.51
N ARG A 135 -0.67 -3.33 13.08
CA ARG A 135 -0.15 -3.26 14.46
C ARG A 135 1.20 -2.58 14.57
N LYS A 136 2.00 -2.56 13.50
CA LYS A 136 3.38 -2.09 13.54
C LYS A 136 3.61 -0.79 12.77
N THR A 137 2.61 -0.28 12.05
CA THR A 137 2.74 0.95 11.27
C THR A 137 2.04 2.11 11.95
N THR A 138 2.65 3.29 11.91
CA THR A 138 2.03 4.52 12.39
C THR A 138 1.14 5.15 11.33
N MET A 139 0.13 5.91 11.77
CA MET A 139 -0.75 6.65 10.87
C MET A 139 -0.16 8.02 10.56
N GLU A 140 -0.07 8.37 9.28
CA GLU A 140 0.32 9.70 8.81
C GLU A 140 -0.72 10.20 7.82
N LYS A 141 -1.02 11.50 7.89
CA LYS A 141 -1.78 12.17 6.84
C LYS A 141 -0.79 12.62 5.76
N PHE A 142 -1.14 12.41 4.50
CA PHE A 142 -0.38 12.97 3.39
C PHE A 142 -1.31 13.45 2.29
N ASP A 143 -0.86 14.47 1.58
CA ASP A 143 -1.58 15.03 0.45
C ASP A 143 -1.57 14.06 -0.74
N VAL A 144 -2.76 13.85 -1.32
CA VAL A 144 -2.93 13.09 -2.55
C VAL A 144 -3.34 13.99 -3.69
N HIS A 145 -2.91 13.62 -4.89
CA HIS A 145 -3.24 14.30 -6.12
C HIS A 145 -4.40 13.60 -6.82
N GLN A 146 -5.33 14.39 -7.35
CA GLN A 146 -6.37 13.90 -8.24
C GLN A 146 -6.16 14.46 -9.64
N CYS A 147 -6.10 13.55 -10.61
CA CYS A 147 -6.22 13.87 -12.03
C CYS A 147 -7.70 14.15 -12.34
N ARG A 148 -8.04 15.39 -12.70
CA ARG A 148 -9.45 15.78 -12.88
C ARG A 148 -10.11 15.13 -14.08
N LYS A 149 -9.34 14.88 -15.15
CA LYS A 149 -9.77 14.12 -16.32
C LYS A 149 -8.54 13.51 -16.98
N CYS A 150 -8.44 12.19 -16.95
CA CYS A 150 -7.33 11.48 -17.58
C CYS A 150 -7.73 11.08 -19.01
N ILE A 151 -7.04 11.63 -20.01
CA ILE A 151 -7.23 11.30 -21.42
C ILE A 151 -5.85 11.26 -22.08
N PHE A 152 -5.58 10.27 -22.93
CA PHE A 152 -4.29 10.14 -23.63
C PHE A 152 -3.08 10.27 -22.68
N ASN A 153 -3.13 9.54 -21.56
CA ASN A 153 -2.06 9.48 -20.57
C ASN A 153 -1.71 10.84 -19.94
N SER A 154 -2.67 11.77 -19.93
CA SER A 154 -2.50 13.15 -19.50
C SER A 154 -3.68 13.64 -18.67
N CYS A 155 -3.42 14.52 -17.70
CA CYS A 155 -4.48 15.20 -16.93
C CYS A 155 -4.97 16.46 -17.64
N TRP A 156 -5.94 16.29 -18.54
CA TRP A 156 -6.47 17.36 -19.42
C TRP A 156 -7.07 18.55 -18.67
N LEU A 157 -7.70 18.32 -17.53
CA LEU A 157 -8.26 19.40 -16.68
C LEU A 157 -7.34 19.79 -15.53
N GLY A 158 -6.05 19.43 -15.64
CA GLY A 158 -5.04 19.64 -14.63
C GLY A 158 -5.13 18.65 -13.46
N THR A 159 -4.21 18.85 -12.52
CA THR A 159 -4.12 18.10 -11.26
C THR A 159 -4.52 19.00 -10.11
N ARG A 160 -5.24 18.47 -9.13
CA ARG A 160 -5.49 19.16 -7.86
C ARG A 160 -4.98 18.34 -6.68
N VAL A 161 -4.52 19.02 -5.63
CA VAL A 161 -4.23 18.39 -4.34
C VAL A 161 -5.52 18.29 -3.55
N LEU A 162 -5.79 17.11 -2.96
CA LEU A 162 -6.89 16.90 -2.05
C LEU A 162 -6.34 16.96 -0.61
N PRO A 163 -6.65 18.02 0.15
CA PRO A 163 -6.15 18.17 1.52
C PRO A 163 -6.87 17.22 2.49
N ASP A 164 -6.13 16.73 3.48
CA ASP A 164 -6.60 16.28 4.79
C ASP A 164 -7.54 15.05 4.89
N GLN A 165 -7.88 14.37 3.80
CA GLN A 165 -9.04 13.46 3.84
C GLN A 165 -8.79 11.99 4.12
N ARG A 166 -7.56 11.52 4.24
CA ARG A 166 -7.37 10.08 4.38
C ARG A 166 -6.19 9.74 5.29
N GLN A 167 -6.51 9.03 6.36
CA GLN A 167 -5.56 8.43 7.29
C GLN A 167 -4.95 7.20 6.62
N TYR A 168 -3.64 7.06 6.68
CA TYR A 168 -2.95 5.97 5.99
C TYR A 168 -1.76 5.46 6.76
N LEU A 169 -1.40 4.21 6.46
CA LEU A 169 -0.25 3.54 7.01
C LEU A 169 0.95 3.89 6.13
N THR A 170 1.84 4.75 6.63
CA THR A 170 2.97 5.23 5.84
C THR A 170 4.31 4.94 6.49
N ASN A 171 5.23 4.53 5.64
CA ASN A 171 6.66 4.47 5.89
C ASN A 171 7.23 5.88 6.10
N LEU A 172 7.47 6.31 7.33
CA LEU A 172 8.37 7.43 7.56
C LEU A 172 9.82 6.95 7.43
N ARG A 173 10.48 7.43 6.37
CA ARG A 173 11.86 7.96 6.38
C ARG A 173 12.15 8.59 5.01
N SER A 174 12.01 9.90 4.91
CA SER A 174 12.84 10.71 4.01
C SER A 174 14.21 10.86 4.68
N TYR A 175 15.29 10.69 3.92
CA TYR A 175 16.51 11.45 4.20
C TYR A 175 16.33 12.84 3.58
#